data_AF-A0A0R3E9N9-F1
#
_entry.id   AF-A0A0R3E9N9-F1
#
_cell.length_a   1.000
_cell.length_b   1.000
_cell.length_c   1.000
_cell.angle_alpha   90.00
_cell.angle_beta   90.00
_cell.angle_gamma   90.00
#
_symmetry.space_group_name_H-M   'P 1'
#
loop_
_entity.id
_entity.type
_entity.pdbx_description
1 polymer ?
#
loop_
_entity_poly.entity_id
_entity_poly.type
_entity_poly.pdbx_seq_one_letter_code
_entity_poly.pdbx_strand_id
1 'polypeptide(L)'
;MIERIQYAPRQGATYEPSLDILVPALAKLRECEGTLSALVLLDGLPEMILPGLAYVASRRRYVPHAAVQAVVTYCGPLFLERCLGRSRARALLKCYPKRAALSGLVRYDA
;
A
#
# COMPACT_ATOMS: atom_id res chain seq x y z
N MET A 1 6.08 39.02 -29.05
CA MET A 1 6.58 37.65 -28.78
C MET A 1 5.71 37.06 -27.69
N ILE A 2 5.00 35.97 -27.97
CA ILE A 2 4.12 35.32 -26.99
C ILE A 2 4.96 34.26 -26.27
N GLU A 3 5.31 34.53 -25.00
CA GLU A 3 5.95 33.55 -24.13
C GLU A 3 4.96 32.42 -23.84
N ARG A 4 5.12 31.30 -24.55
CA ARG A 4 4.40 30.06 -24.25
C ARG A 4 4.91 29.53 -22.92
N ILE A 5 4.09 29.66 -21.87
CA ILE A 5 4.30 29.00 -20.59
C ILE A 5 4.38 27.49 -20.87
N GLN A 6 5.60 26.94 -20.83
CA GLN A 6 5.81 25.50 -20.94
C GLN A 6 5.36 24.87 -19.63
N TYR A 7 4.13 24.37 -19.60
CA TYR A 7 3.63 23.59 -18.48
C TYR A 7 4.27 22.19 -18.55
N ALA A 8 5.48 22.05 -17.99
CA ALA A 8 6.02 20.74 -17.71
C ALA A 8 5.14 20.12 -16.62
N PRO A 9 4.45 18.99 -16.87
CA PRO A 9 3.75 18.31 -15.79
C PRO A 9 4.81 17.97 -14.75
N ARG A 10 4.66 18.49 -13.52
CA ARG A 10 5.47 18.07 -12.38
C ARG A 10 5.41 16.55 -12.39
N GLN A 11 6.54 15.90 -12.68
CA GLN A 11 6.63 14.45 -12.65
C GLN A 11 6.03 14.04 -11.32
N GLY A 12 4.91 13.29 -11.38
CA GLY A 12 4.22 12.85 -10.18
C GLY A 12 5.27 12.21 -9.30
N ALA A 13 5.51 12.83 -8.15
CA ALA A 13 6.60 12.45 -7.25
C ALA A 13 6.53 10.93 -7.11
N THR A 14 7.52 10.24 -7.67
CA THR A 14 7.62 8.80 -7.52
C THR A 14 7.97 8.63 -6.06
N TYR A 15 6.94 8.40 -5.24
CA TYR A 15 7.06 8.41 -3.79
C TYR A 15 7.99 7.25 -3.41
N GLU A 16 9.25 7.58 -3.10
CA GLU A 16 10.18 6.67 -2.46
C GLU A 16 10.06 6.88 -0.94
N PRO A 17 9.32 6.00 -0.24
CA PRO A 17 9.29 6.03 1.23
C PRO A 17 10.73 5.92 1.76
N SER A 18 11.06 6.74 2.77
CA SER A 18 12.36 6.67 3.44
C SER A 18 12.60 5.27 3.98
N LEU A 19 13.74 4.68 3.59
CA LEU A 19 14.11 3.31 3.98
C LEU A 19 14.17 3.14 5.51
N ASP A 20 14.52 4.21 6.22
CA ASP A 20 14.61 4.25 7.68
C ASP A 20 13.30 3.94 8.40
N ILE A 21 12.15 4.25 7.78
CA ILE A 21 10.82 3.97 8.35
C ILE A 21 10.28 2.63 7.83
N LEU A 22 10.61 2.30 6.59
CA LEU A 22 10.11 1.11 5.90
C LEU A 22 10.71 -0.18 6.45
N VAL A 23 12.01 -0.20 6.75
CA VAL A 23 12.71 -1.39 7.28
C VAL A 23 12.16 -1.81 8.66
N PRO A 24 12.01 -0.90 9.66
CA PRO A 24 11.37 -1.24 10.93
C PRO A 24 9.91 -1.69 10.77
N ALA A 25 9.14 -1.05 9.88
CA ALA A 25 7.77 -1.44 9.61
C ALA A 25 7.67 -2.86 9.03
N LEU A 26 8.59 -3.25 8.14
CA LEU A 26 8.68 -4.62 7.62
C LEU A 26 9.04 -5.64 8.69
N ALA A 27 9.94 -5.29 9.61
CA ALA A 27 10.31 -6.16 10.72
C ALA A 27 9.10 -6.44 11.63
N LYS A 28 8.36 -5.38 12.00
CA LYS A 28 7.12 -5.53 12.78
C LYS A 28 6.04 -6.31 12.03
N LEU A 29 5.88 -6.07 10.72
CA LEU A 29 4.90 -6.76 9.90
C LEU A 29 5.19 -8.27 9.78
N ARG A 30 6.48 -8.66 9.83
CA ARG A 30 6.89 -10.07 9.88
C ARG A 30 6.44 -10.77 11.17
N GLU A 31 6.41 -10.05 12.28
CA GLU A 31 6.01 -10.57 13.59
C GLU A 31 4.48 -10.65 13.77
N CYS A 32 3.71 -10.07 12.85
CA CYS A 32 2.25 -10.15 12.88
C CYS A 32 1.76 -11.56 12.52
N GLU A 33 1.32 -12.32 13.53
CA GLU A 33 0.76 -13.67 13.33
C GLU A 33 -0.58 -13.69 12.56
N GLY A 34 -1.30 -12.57 12.47
CA GLY A 34 -2.61 -12.51 11.85
C GLY A 34 -3.04 -11.13 11.37
N THR A 35 -4.25 -11.07 10.79
CA THR A 35 -4.82 -9.84 10.20
C THR A 35 -5.04 -8.75 11.25
N LEU A 36 -5.46 -9.11 12.47
CA LEU A 36 -5.72 -8.14 13.53
C LEU A 36 -4.44 -7.46 14.03
N SER A 37 -3.37 -8.21 14.28
CA SER A 37 -2.09 -7.63 14.69
C SER A 37 -1.49 -6.75 13.60
N ALA A 38 -1.70 -7.10 12.33
CA ALA A 38 -1.35 -6.22 11.22
C ALA A 38 -2.17 -4.92 11.21
N LEU A 39 -3.49 -4.96 11.44
CA LEU A 39 -4.32 -3.75 11.51
C LEU A 39 -3.91 -2.81 12.66
N VAL A 40 -3.64 -3.36 13.85
CA VAL A 40 -3.16 -2.57 14.99
C VAL A 40 -1.81 -1.91 14.68
N LEU A 41 -0.92 -2.62 13.97
CA LEU A 41 0.34 -2.03 13.51
C LEU A 41 0.11 -0.88 12.53
N LEU A 42 -0.85 -1.02 11.62
CA LEU A 42 -1.16 0.00 10.60
C LEU A 42 -1.64 1.32 11.22
N ASP A 43 -2.45 1.27 12.27
CA ASP A 43 -2.93 2.48 12.97
C ASP A 43 -1.78 3.32 13.58
N GLY A 44 -0.64 2.68 13.86
CA GLY A 44 0.55 3.35 14.40
C GLY A 44 1.56 3.80 13.34
N LEU A 45 1.32 3.53 12.05
CA LEU A 45 2.25 3.84 10.97
C LEU A 45 1.76 5.03 10.13
N PRO A 46 2.68 5.86 9.59
CA PRO A 46 2.29 6.93 8.67
C PRO A 46 1.59 6.38 7.43
N GLU A 47 0.40 6.88 7.10
CA GLU A 47 -0.38 6.42 5.94
C GLU A 47 0.44 6.44 4.64
N MET A 48 1.32 7.43 4.49
CA MET A 48 2.15 7.61 3.31
C MET A 48 3.06 6.39 3.04
N ILE A 49 3.53 5.67 4.05
CA ILE A 49 4.43 4.52 3.84
C ILE A 49 3.70 3.22 3.49
N LEU A 50 2.38 3.14 3.73
CA LEU A 50 1.63 1.89 3.64
C LEU A 50 1.61 1.28 2.23
N PRO A 51 1.46 2.04 1.13
CA PRO A 51 1.53 1.48 -0.23
C PRO A 51 2.92 0.90 -0.54
N GLY A 52 3.97 1.61 -0.12
CA GLY A 52 5.35 1.15 -0.26
C GLY A 52 5.61 -0.11 0.55
N LEU A 53 5.13 -0.14 1.80
CA LEU A 53 5.20 -1.30 2.69
C LEU A 53 4.50 -2.51 2.07
N ALA A 54 3.27 -2.34 1.57
CA ALA A 54 2.52 -3.41 0.90
C ALA A 54 3.30 -3.97 -0.30
N TYR A 55 3.85 -3.10 -1.14
CA TYR A 55 4.60 -3.51 -2.32
C TYR A 55 5.89 -4.25 -1.94
N VAL A 56 6.67 -3.73 -1.00
CA VAL A 56 7.92 -4.39 -0.59
C VAL A 56 7.62 -5.71 0.13
N ALA A 57 6.67 -5.71 1.06
CA ALA A 57 6.26 -6.89 1.80
C ALA A 57 5.76 -8.01 0.88
N SER A 58 5.00 -7.69 -0.17
CA SER A 58 4.51 -8.67 -1.16
C SER A 58 5.63 -9.47 -1.85
N ARG A 59 6.85 -8.95 -1.89
CA ARG A 59 8.01 -9.58 -2.55
C ARG A 59 8.90 -10.35 -1.57
N ARG A 60 8.57 -10.33 -0.27
CA ARG A 60 9.36 -10.98 0.79
C ARG A 60 8.64 -12.23 1.28
N ARG A 61 9.27 -13.40 1.09
CA ARG A 61 8.70 -14.70 1.48
C ARG A 61 8.52 -14.88 2.99
N TYR A 62 9.24 -14.11 3.79
CA TYR A 62 9.19 -14.20 5.25
C TYR A 62 8.06 -13.36 5.88
N VAL A 63 7.35 -12.54 5.10
CA VAL A 63 6.21 -11.76 5.62
C VAL A 63 4.94 -12.59 5.42
N PRO A 64 4.12 -12.77 6.47
CA PRO A 64 2.88 -13.52 6.37
C PRO A 64 1.93 -12.94 5.31
N HIS A 65 1.39 -13.80 4.44
CA HIS A 65 0.47 -13.37 3.39
C HIS A 65 -0.77 -12.64 3.94
N ALA A 66 -1.28 -13.07 5.10
CA ALA A 66 -2.42 -12.44 5.77
C ALA A 66 -2.11 -11.00 6.21
N ALA A 67 -0.89 -10.74 6.70
CA ALA A 67 -0.46 -9.40 7.08
C ALA A 67 -0.37 -8.49 5.85
N VAL A 68 0.24 -8.95 4.75
CA VAL A 68 0.29 -8.19 3.49
C VAL A 68 -1.12 -7.91 2.97
N GLN A 69 -2.00 -8.92 2.97
CA GLN A 69 -3.40 -8.75 2.56
C GLN A 69 -4.10 -7.66 3.38
N ALA A 70 -3.85 -7.57 4.69
CA ALA A 70 -4.41 -6.53 5.55
C ALA A 70 -3.98 -5.13 5.09
N VAL A 71 -2.67 -4.93 4.87
CA VAL A 71 -2.12 -3.64 4.39
C VAL A 71 -2.72 -3.25 3.05
N VAL A 72 -2.83 -4.20 2.11
CA VAL A 72 -3.40 -3.96 0.77
C VAL A 72 -4.86 -3.58 0.85
N THR A 73 -5.62 -4.27 1.70
CA THR A 73 -7.05 -4.02 1.89
C THR A 73 -7.28 -2.66 2.54
N TYR A 74 -6.44 -2.30 3.53
CA TYR A 74 -6.48 -1.00 4.20
C TYR A 74 -6.17 0.17 3.24
N CYS A 75 -5.11 0.05 2.43
CA CYS A 75 -4.76 1.09 1.45
C CYS A 75 -5.88 1.30 0.41
N GLY A 76 -6.48 0.21 -0.06
CA GLY A 76 -7.46 0.25 -1.14
C GLY A 76 -6.84 0.54 -2.52
N PRO A 77 -7.60 0.31 -3.61
CA PRO A 77 -7.06 0.32 -4.96
C PRO A 77 -6.64 1.72 -5.43
N LEU A 78 -7.43 2.76 -5.14
CA LEU A 78 -7.15 4.13 -5.58
C LEU A 78 -5.87 4.68 -4.95
N PHE A 79 -5.65 4.43 -3.65
CA PHE A 79 -4.46 4.91 -2.96
C PHE A 79 -3.20 4.20 -3.46
N LEU A 80 -3.27 2.88 -3.66
CA LEU A 80 -2.17 2.10 -4.25
C LEU A 80 -1.81 2.59 -5.65
N GLU A 81 -2.80 2.88 -6.51
CA GLU A 81 -2.56 3.41 -7.85
C GLU A 81 -1.91 4.79 -7.84
N ARG A 82 -2.31 5.66 -6.90
CA ARG A 82 -1.74 7.01 -6.76
C ARG A 82 -0.29 6.98 -6.30
N CYS A 83 0.06 6.09 -5.37
CA CYS A 83 1.40 6.04 -4.77
C CYS A 83 2.39 5.17 -5.55
N LEU A 84 1.97 4.01 -6.08
CA LEU A 84 2.85 3.05 -6.75
C LEU A 84 2.78 3.12 -8.28
N GLY A 85 1.78 3.82 -8.82
CA GLY A 85 1.42 3.78 -10.23
C GLY A 85 0.58 2.57 -10.61
N ARG A 86 -0.14 2.69 -11.73
CA ARG A 86 -1.13 1.71 -12.21
C ARG A 86 -0.57 0.28 -12.34
N SER A 87 0.62 0.13 -12.93
CA SER A 87 1.18 -1.19 -13.21
C SER A 87 1.51 -1.98 -11.94
N ARG A 88 2.17 -1.32 -10.96
CA ARG A 88 2.54 -1.95 -9.68
C ARG A 88 1.31 -2.25 -8.84
N ALA A 89 0.39 -1.29 -8.76
CA ALA A 89 -0.86 -1.47 -8.02
C ALA A 89 -1.70 -2.63 -8.59
N ARG A 90 -1.86 -2.74 -9.91
CA ARG A 90 -2.58 -3.86 -10.55
C ARG A 90 -1.93 -5.21 -10.28
N ALA A 91 -0.60 -5.29 -10.36
CA ALA A 91 0.12 -6.53 -10.04
C ALA A 91 -0.14 -6.96 -8.59
N LEU A 92 -0.12 -5.99 -7.68
CA LEU A 92 -0.36 -6.21 -6.25
C LEU A 92 -1.80 -6.67 -5.99
N LEU A 93 -2.79 -5.96 -6.53
CA LEU A 93 -4.22 -6.31 -6.40
C LEU A 93 -4.57 -7.67 -7.04
N LYS A 94 -3.83 -8.09 -8.08
CA LYS A 94 -3.99 -9.42 -8.68
C LYS A 94 -3.53 -10.54 -7.74
N CYS A 95 -2.43 -10.32 -7.02
CA CYS A 95 -1.90 -11.28 -6.04
C CYS A 95 -2.73 -11.30 -4.75
N TYR A 96 -3.27 -10.15 -4.35
CA TYR A 96 -4.02 -9.95 -3.11
C TYR A 96 -5.43 -9.44 -3.44
N PRO A 97 -6.29 -10.28 -4.06
CA PRO A 97 -7.63 -9.87 -4.41
C PRO A 97 -8.40 -9.48 -3.15
N LYS A 98 -9.29 -8.49 -3.26
CA LYS A 98 -10.18 -8.12 -2.16
C LYS A 98 -11.02 -9.35 -1.80
N ARG A 99 -10.69 -10.00 -0.69
CA ARG A 99 -11.57 -11.03 -0.14
C ARG A 99 -12.82 -10.28 0.27
N ALA A 100 -13.94 -10.56 -0.39
CA ALA A 100 -15.25 -10.12 0.08
C ALA A 100 -15.29 -10.52 1.55
N ALA A 101 -15.41 -9.52 2.44
CA ALA A 101 -15.48 -9.78 3.85
C ALA A 101 -16.64 -10.77 4.05
N LEU A 102 -16.34 -11.95 4.60
CA LEU A 102 -17.36 -12.84 5.17
C LEU A 102 -18.12 -12.15 6.32
N SER A 103 -17.67 -10.97 6.72
CA SER A 103 -18.37 -10.03 7.57
C SER A 103 -19.16 -9.08 6.67
N GLY A 104 -20.49 -9.20 6.65
CA GLY A 104 -21.43 -8.34 5.91
C GLY A 104 -21.47 -6.88 6.36
N LEU A 105 -20.31 -6.30 6.65
CA LEU A 105 -20.12 -4.91 7.02
C LEU A 105 -19.08 -4.34 6.06
N VAL A 106 -19.43 -3.18 5.52
CA VAL A 106 -18.64 -2.35 4.60
C VAL A 106 -18.88 -2.62 3.11
N ARG A 107 -20.06 -2.19 2.66
CA ARG A 107 -20.22 -1.58 1.34
C ARG A 107 -19.58 -0.19 1.41
N TYR A 108 -18.58 0.05 0.56
CA TYR A 108 -18.31 1.40 0.09
C TYR A 108 -18.82 1.42 -1.33
N ASP A 109 -19.97 2.08 -1.52
CA ASP A 109 -20.54 2.38 -2.83
C ASP A 109 -19.58 3.27 -3.64
N ALA A 110 -19.69 3.12 -4.96
CA ALA A 110 -18.83 3.65 -6.00
C ALA A 110 -18.80 5.18 -6.09
#